data_AF-A0A1G3PSP9-F1
#
_entry.id   AF-A0A1G3PSP9-F1
#
_cell.length_a   1.000
_cell.length_b   1.000
_cell.length_c   1.000
_cell.angle_alpha   90.00
_cell.angle_beta   90.00
_cell.angle_gamma   90.00
#
_symmetry.space_group_name_H-M   'P 1'
#
loop_
_entity.id
_entity.type
_entity.pdbx_description
1 polymer ?
#
loop_
_entity_poly.entity_id
_entity_poly.type
_entity_poly.pdbx_seq_one_letter_code
_entity_poly.pdbx_strand_id
1 'polypeptide(L)'
;MTLKSFRESFAEFVNIDELVFDIALVVLAFFLRGMIIPPGKTILDILDPLSGTILLLAVFFSAAYFIGFLQSQYAESMKEIPEKYEVVKGITMITLFGMIFTLIFVFFTKFPKPEFILILVAIFGGISIAISGLSLSTPIGRKAGCGVSIPIFLISMLIINFLIGFYGIDPELMEENSELAYPALRQGGIGVGVFFVLLILTDFVTSKFLNGKNRTGNAVTFLIFRFIIPVMLALSSGIWQEIAGVGLLQMLSGGDFWSLILPIVLFLSVLGMRVLLALAPPYRIINTGIGIISFTVYLISLVSRLFVLPAD
;
A
#
# COMPACT_ATOMS: atom_id res chain seq x y z
N MET A 1 -19.72 -5.64 -36.09
CA MET A 1 -18.84 -4.92 -35.14
C MET A 1 -17.53 -5.68 -35.05
N THR A 2 -16.40 -5.03 -35.34
CA THR A 2 -15.08 -5.67 -35.22
C THR A 2 -14.59 -5.53 -33.77
N LEU A 3 -13.73 -6.45 -33.32
CA LEU A 3 -13.13 -6.42 -31.98
C LEU A 3 -12.42 -5.08 -31.67
N LYS A 4 -11.93 -4.41 -32.71
CA LYS A 4 -11.28 -3.11 -32.65
C LYS A 4 -12.27 -1.98 -32.34
N SER A 5 -13.44 -1.95 -33.00
CA SER A 5 -14.47 -0.93 -32.72
C SER A 5 -15.14 -1.16 -31.36
N PHE A 6 -15.30 -2.41 -30.92
CA PHE A 6 -15.78 -2.70 -29.58
C PHE A 6 -14.80 -2.23 -28.51
N ARG A 7 -13.50 -2.44 -28.69
CA ARG A 7 -12.46 -2.00 -27.75
C ARG A 7 -12.35 -0.48 -27.68
N GLU A 8 -12.47 0.21 -28.81
CA GLU A 8 -12.45 1.67 -28.88
C GLU A 8 -13.70 2.28 -28.20
N SER A 9 -14.90 1.74 -28.46
CA SER A 9 -16.10 2.15 -27.75
C SER A 9 -16.05 1.79 -26.26
N PHE A 10 -15.57 0.61 -25.88
CA PHE A 10 -15.50 0.19 -24.47
C PHE A 10 -14.50 1.02 -23.66
N ALA A 11 -13.36 1.39 -24.25
CA ALA A 11 -12.38 2.29 -23.63
C ALA A 11 -12.86 3.75 -23.52
N GLU A 12 -13.89 4.12 -24.28
CA GLU A 12 -14.58 5.41 -24.13
C GLU A 12 -15.47 5.45 -22.89
N PHE A 13 -15.98 4.30 -22.46
CA PHE A 13 -16.91 4.21 -21.32
C PHE A 13 -16.24 3.79 -20.01
N VAL A 14 -15.14 3.05 -20.09
CA VAL A 14 -14.49 2.44 -18.91
C VAL A 14 -13.01 2.81 -18.83
N ASN A 15 -12.58 3.30 -17.67
CA ASN A 15 -11.16 3.40 -17.37
C ASN A 15 -10.65 1.99 -16.99
N ILE A 16 -9.81 1.42 -17.86
CA ILE A 16 -9.29 0.06 -17.76
C ILE A 16 -8.49 -0.13 -16.46
N ASP A 17 -7.78 0.91 -15.98
CA ASP A 17 -6.93 0.79 -14.80
C ASP A 17 -7.75 0.50 -13.54
N GLU A 18 -8.87 1.19 -13.40
CA GLU A 18 -9.80 1.01 -12.29
C GLU A 18 -10.63 -0.27 -12.44
N LEU A 19 -11.01 -0.65 -13.67
CA LEU A 19 -11.67 -1.94 -13.88
C LEU A 19 -10.76 -3.12 -13.48
N VAL A 20 -9.48 -3.08 -13.86
CA VAL A 20 -8.49 -4.11 -13.48
C VAL A 20 -8.31 -4.13 -11.96
N PHE A 21 -8.23 -2.95 -11.34
CA PHE A 21 -8.15 -2.82 -9.88
C PHE A 21 -9.37 -3.42 -9.17
N ASP A 22 -10.59 -3.08 -9.60
CA ASP A 22 -11.82 -3.56 -8.98
C ASP A 22 -12.01 -5.07 -9.15
N ILE A 23 -11.74 -5.61 -10.34
CA ILE A 23 -11.79 -7.06 -10.57
C ILE A 23 -10.75 -7.77 -9.71
N ALA A 24 -9.51 -7.27 -9.69
CA ALA A 24 -8.45 -7.85 -8.86
C ALA A 24 -8.84 -7.84 -7.39
N LEU A 25 -9.42 -6.75 -6.89
CA LEU A 25 -9.87 -6.64 -5.51
C LEU A 25 -10.97 -7.65 -5.17
N VAL A 26 -11.97 -7.80 -6.05
CA VAL A 26 -13.05 -8.78 -5.84
C VAL A 26 -12.49 -10.20 -5.82
N VAL A 27 -11.65 -10.56 -6.80
CA VAL A 27 -10.99 -11.88 -6.86
C VAL A 27 -10.17 -12.13 -5.61
N LEU A 28 -9.44 -11.12 -5.15
CA LEU A 28 -8.61 -11.22 -3.94
C LEU A 28 -9.42 -11.35 -2.67
N ALA A 29 -10.51 -10.61 -2.54
CA ALA A 29 -11.42 -10.74 -1.43
C ALA A 29 -11.98 -12.17 -1.39
N PHE A 30 -12.37 -12.73 -2.54
CA PHE A 30 -12.80 -14.13 -2.63
C PHE A 30 -11.69 -15.12 -2.28
N PHE A 31 -10.46 -14.92 -2.75
CA PHE A 31 -9.36 -15.86 -2.53
C PHE A 31 -8.80 -15.80 -1.10
N LEU A 32 -8.41 -14.61 -0.63
CA LEU A 32 -7.84 -14.40 0.71
C LEU A 32 -8.83 -14.83 1.80
N ARG A 33 -10.08 -14.34 1.77
CA ARG A 33 -11.09 -14.72 2.76
C ARG A 33 -11.68 -16.10 2.51
N GLY A 34 -11.68 -16.57 1.27
CA GLY A 34 -12.23 -17.87 0.89
C GLY A 34 -11.37 -19.05 1.32
N MET A 35 -10.05 -18.88 1.26
CA MET A 35 -9.11 -20.01 1.36
C MET A 35 -8.07 -19.87 2.46
N ILE A 36 -7.62 -18.65 2.76
CA ILE A 36 -6.45 -18.45 3.62
C ILE A 36 -6.86 -18.06 5.05
N ILE A 37 -7.86 -17.20 5.19
CA ILE A 37 -8.22 -16.60 6.47
C ILE A 37 -9.40 -17.35 7.09
N PRO A 38 -9.23 -17.96 8.28
CA PRO A 38 -10.32 -18.66 8.96
C PRO A 38 -11.50 -17.71 9.27
N PRO A 39 -12.74 -18.24 9.33
CA PRO A 39 -13.90 -17.47 9.79
C PRO A 39 -13.63 -16.82 11.15
N GLY A 40 -14.06 -15.57 11.34
CA GLY A 40 -13.87 -14.83 12.59
C GLY A 40 -12.43 -14.33 12.87
N LYS A 41 -11.43 -14.66 12.04
CA LYS A 41 -10.05 -14.13 12.15
C LYS A 41 -9.75 -13.12 11.05
N THR A 42 -8.71 -12.31 11.28
CA THR A 42 -8.08 -11.45 10.26
C THR A 42 -6.78 -12.05 9.77
N ILE A 43 -6.28 -11.55 8.63
CA ILE A 43 -4.94 -11.87 8.15
C ILE A 43 -3.84 -11.58 9.19
N LEU A 44 -4.01 -10.59 10.06
CA LEU A 44 -3.04 -10.29 11.11
C LEU A 44 -3.14 -11.25 12.30
N ASP A 45 -4.30 -11.85 12.55
CA ASP A 45 -4.49 -12.79 13.67
C ASP A 45 -3.87 -14.18 13.39
N ILE A 46 -3.48 -14.45 12.15
CA ILE A 46 -2.82 -15.69 11.74
C ILE A 46 -1.31 -15.54 11.54
N LEU A 47 -0.79 -14.31 11.64
CA LEU A 47 0.62 -14.01 11.45
C LEU A 47 1.31 -13.77 12.80
N ASP A 48 2.60 -14.14 12.87
CA ASP A 48 3.46 -13.71 13.96
C ASP A 48 3.77 -12.20 13.85
N PRO A 49 4.25 -11.54 14.93
CA PRO A 49 4.52 -10.11 14.94
C PRO A 49 5.49 -9.64 13.85
N LEU A 50 6.53 -10.42 13.52
CA LEU A 50 7.50 -10.05 12.50
C LEU A 50 6.85 -10.11 11.11
N SER A 51 6.19 -11.22 10.78
CA SER A 51 5.47 -11.38 9.51
C SER A 51 4.34 -10.36 9.34
N GLY A 52 3.60 -10.07 10.41
CA GLY A 52 2.57 -9.04 10.45
C GLY A 52 3.12 -7.64 10.21
N THR A 53 4.27 -7.31 10.80
CA THR A 53 4.97 -6.02 10.58
C THR A 53 5.40 -5.87 9.13
N ILE A 54 6.02 -6.90 8.55
CA ILE A 54 6.47 -6.90 7.16
C ILE A 54 5.27 -6.74 6.21
N LEU A 55 4.17 -7.47 6.47
CA LEU A 55 2.96 -7.36 5.67
C LEU A 55 2.35 -5.95 5.75
N LEU A 56 2.25 -5.37 6.96
CA LEU A 56 1.74 -4.02 7.15
C LEU A 56 2.57 -3.00 6.37
N LEU A 57 3.90 -3.08 6.45
CA LEU A 57 4.80 -2.19 5.70
C LEU A 57 4.67 -2.38 4.18
N ALA A 58 4.53 -3.61 3.69
CA ALA A 58 4.36 -3.88 2.26
C ALA A 58 3.04 -3.34 1.71
N VAL A 59 1.96 -3.50 2.47
CA VAL A 59 0.63 -2.93 2.17
C VAL A 59 0.72 -1.41 2.16
N PHE A 60 1.35 -0.84 3.18
CA PHE A 60 1.55 0.58 3.32
C PHE A 60 2.29 1.19 2.14
N PHE A 61 3.37 0.52 1.73
CA PHE A 61 4.20 0.95 0.61
C PHE A 61 3.43 0.99 -0.69
N SER A 62 2.74 -0.10 -1.01
CA SER A 62 2.01 -0.18 -2.27
C SER A 62 0.91 0.88 -2.35
N ALA A 63 0.22 1.14 -1.23
CA ALA A 63 -0.79 2.19 -1.14
C ALA A 63 -0.19 3.60 -1.24
N ALA A 64 0.90 3.89 -0.51
CA ALA A 64 1.56 5.20 -0.55
C ALA A 64 2.16 5.50 -1.93
N TYR A 65 2.83 4.51 -2.53
CA TYR A 65 3.37 4.59 -3.88
C TYR A 65 2.26 4.86 -4.90
N PHE A 66 1.12 4.18 -4.78
CA PHE A 66 0.00 4.39 -5.67
C PHE A 66 -0.66 5.76 -5.53
N ILE A 67 -0.85 6.22 -4.30
CA ILE A 67 -1.38 7.57 -4.05
C ILE A 67 -0.45 8.62 -4.69
N GLY A 68 0.86 8.46 -4.55
CA GLY A 68 1.85 9.28 -5.25
C GLY A 68 1.73 9.20 -6.78
N PHE A 69 1.45 8.01 -7.31
CA PHE A 69 1.27 7.80 -8.74
C PHE A 69 0.01 8.51 -9.26
N LEU A 70 -1.12 8.38 -8.57
CA LEU A 70 -2.35 9.10 -8.90
C LEU A 70 -2.12 10.60 -8.86
N GLN A 71 -1.47 11.10 -7.81
CA GLN A 71 -1.17 12.52 -7.70
C GLN A 71 -0.29 13.00 -8.87
N SER A 72 0.64 12.19 -9.37
CA SER A 72 1.40 12.51 -10.59
C SER A 72 0.51 12.62 -11.84
N GLN A 73 -0.53 11.79 -11.95
CA GLN A 73 -1.50 11.91 -13.05
C GLN A 73 -2.34 13.18 -12.93
N TYR A 74 -2.79 13.52 -11.72
CA TYR A 74 -3.48 14.78 -11.46
C TYR A 74 -2.58 15.99 -11.76
N ALA A 75 -1.30 15.93 -11.40
CA ALA A 75 -0.32 16.96 -11.72
C ALA A 75 -0.17 17.16 -13.23
N GLU A 76 -0.19 16.07 -14.02
CA GLU A 76 -0.14 16.12 -15.48
C GLU A 76 -1.44 16.70 -16.07
N SER A 77 -2.62 16.30 -15.57
CA SER A 77 -3.92 16.72 -16.11
C SER A 77 -4.41 18.08 -15.63
N MET A 78 -3.92 18.58 -14.49
CA MET A 78 -4.35 19.83 -13.86
C MET A 78 -3.29 20.93 -13.91
N LYS A 79 -2.29 20.82 -14.81
CA LYS A 79 -1.26 21.87 -15.00
C LYS A 79 -1.85 23.26 -15.23
N GLU A 80 -3.02 23.32 -15.85
CA GLU A 80 -3.71 24.57 -16.20
C GLU A 80 -4.65 25.08 -15.09
N ILE A 81 -4.87 24.31 -14.01
CA ILE A 81 -5.76 24.68 -12.90
C ILE A 81 -5.07 24.40 -11.55
N PRO A 82 -4.09 25.25 -11.15
CA PRO A 82 -3.22 24.99 -10.01
C PRO A 82 -3.96 24.92 -8.66
N GLU A 83 -5.06 25.65 -8.49
CA GLU A 83 -5.85 25.64 -7.25
C GLU A 83 -6.45 24.25 -6.97
N LYS A 84 -6.97 23.56 -8.00
CA LYS A 84 -7.53 22.21 -7.86
C LYS A 84 -6.45 21.18 -7.54
N TYR A 85 -5.25 21.38 -8.10
CA TYR A 85 -4.11 20.51 -7.83
C TYR A 85 -3.67 20.58 -6.36
N GLU A 86 -3.63 21.78 -5.76
CA GLU A 86 -3.30 21.93 -4.34
C GLU A 86 -4.34 21.27 -3.41
N VAL A 87 -5.63 21.28 -3.78
CA VAL A 87 -6.66 20.54 -3.04
C VAL A 87 -6.42 19.02 -3.08
N VAL A 88 -6.15 18.47 -4.28
CA VAL A 88 -5.85 17.03 -4.44
C VAL A 88 -4.59 16.63 -3.65
N LYS A 89 -3.57 17.49 -3.67
CA LYS A 89 -2.35 17.31 -2.87
C LYS A 89 -2.62 17.34 -1.37
N GLY A 90 -3.50 18.23 -0.90
CA GLY A 90 -3.96 18.26 0.50
C GLY A 90 -4.66 16.96 0.91
N ILE A 91 -5.62 16.48 0.10
CA ILE A 91 -6.32 15.20 0.32
C ILE A 91 -5.34 14.04 0.36
N THR A 92 -4.36 14.04 -0.54
CA THR A 92 -3.30 13.03 -0.62
C THR A 92 -2.46 13.02 0.66
N MET A 93 -1.99 14.18 1.13
CA MET A 93 -1.23 14.27 2.38
C MET A 93 -2.04 13.78 3.57
N ILE A 94 -3.30 14.22 3.71
CA ILE A 94 -4.19 13.77 4.79
C ILE A 94 -4.38 12.24 4.75
N THR A 95 -4.57 11.68 3.55
CA THR A 95 -4.72 10.23 3.36
C THR A 95 -3.46 9.51 3.82
N LEU A 96 -2.27 9.94 3.39
CA LEU A 96 -0.99 9.34 3.77
C LEU A 96 -0.70 9.46 5.28
N PHE A 97 -1.01 10.60 5.90
CA PHE A 97 -0.88 10.74 7.35
C PHE A 97 -1.86 9.85 8.11
N GLY A 98 -3.14 9.82 7.73
CA GLY A 98 -4.13 8.94 8.33
C GLY A 98 -3.75 7.46 8.19
N MET A 99 -3.15 7.13 7.05
CA MET A 99 -2.53 5.84 6.79
C MET A 99 -1.39 5.55 7.80
N ILE A 100 -0.43 6.46 8.04
CA ILE A 100 0.65 6.22 9.04
C ILE A 100 0.06 5.94 10.42
N PHE A 101 -0.89 6.77 10.86
CA PHE A 101 -1.57 6.59 12.15
C PHE A 101 -2.28 5.24 12.24
N THR A 102 -2.93 4.82 11.15
CA THR A 102 -3.57 3.51 11.04
C THR A 102 -2.56 2.39 11.26
N LEU A 103 -1.41 2.43 10.59
CA LEU A 103 -0.41 1.38 10.66
C LEU A 103 0.11 1.23 12.09
N ILE A 104 0.47 2.35 12.73
CA ILE A 104 0.95 2.38 14.11
C ILE A 104 -0.12 1.80 15.04
N PHE A 105 -1.36 2.24 14.89
CA PHE A 105 -2.44 1.80 15.77
C PHE A 105 -2.74 0.31 15.63
N VAL A 106 -2.93 -0.17 14.40
CA VAL A 106 -3.20 -1.58 14.11
C VAL A 106 -2.10 -2.45 14.68
N PHE A 107 -0.85 -2.02 14.52
CA PHE A 107 0.31 -2.72 15.05
C PHE A 107 0.24 -2.88 16.58
N PHE A 108 0.02 -1.79 17.32
CA PHE A 108 -0.09 -1.85 18.79
C PHE A 108 -1.32 -2.63 19.29
N THR A 109 -2.40 -2.66 18.51
CA THR A 109 -3.63 -3.36 18.89
C THR A 109 -3.53 -4.87 18.66
N LYS A 110 -2.92 -5.28 17.54
CA LYS A 110 -2.78 -6.69 17.19
C LYS A 110 -1.60 -7.37 17.88
N PHE A 111 -0.59 -6.59 18.27
CA PHE A 111 0.58 -7.09 18.99
C PHE A 111 0.71 -6.38 20.34
N PRO A 112 -0.12 -6.71 21.35
CA PRO A 112 -0.01 -6.12 22.68
C PRO A 112 1.28 -6.62 23.33
N LYS A 113 2.25 -5.72 23.50
CA LYS A 113 3.67 -5.96 23.85
C LYS A 113 4.56 -6.36 22.65
N PRO A 114 4.65 -5.53 21.61
CA PRO A 114 5.64 -5.75 20.58
C PRO A 114 7.04 -5.50 21.15
N GLU A 115 8.02 -6.29 20.71
CA GLU A 115 9.43 -5.99 20.98
C GLU A 115 9.75 -4.56 20.50
N PHE A 116 10.56 -3.83 21.26
CA PHE A 116 10.90 -2.43 20.98
C PHE A 116 11.41 -2.23 19.54
N ILE A 117 12.18 -3.20 19.04
CA ILE A 117 12.73 -3.19 17.68
C ILE A 117 11.61 -3.21 16.63
N LEU A 118 10.55 -3.99 16.83
CA LEU A 118 9.42 -4.03 15.90
C LEU A 118 8.63 -2.71 15.90
N ILE A 119 8.55 -2.02 17.03
CA ILE A 119 7.98 -0.67 17.13
C ILE A 119 8.79 0.32 16.26
N LEU A 120 10.12 0.29 16.39
CA LEU A 120 11.00 1.13 15.59
C LEU A 120 10.87 0.83 14.09
N VAL A 121 10.83 -0.45 13.73
CA VAL A 121 10.62 -0.90 12.33
C VAL A 121 9.30 -0.38 11.77
N ALA A 122 8.20 -0.47 12.54
CA ALA A 122 6.89 0.00 12.10
C ALA A 122 6.86 1.53 11.91
N ILE A 123 7.44 2.30 12.84
CA ILE A 123 7.45 3.78 12.78
C ILE A 123 8.37 4.28 11.66
N PHE A 124 9.64 3.87 11.67
CA PHE A 124 10.60 4.32 10.66
C PHE A 124 10.22 3.79 9.28
N GLY A 125 9.83 2.52 9.19
CA GLY A 125 9.31 1.95 7.95
C GLY A 125 8.11 2.74 7.42
N GLY A 126 7.10 2.98 8.25
CA GLY A 126 5.91 3.74 7.85
C GLY A 126 6.22 5.16 7.36
N ILE A 127 7.07 5.90 8.08
CA ILE A 127 7.47 7.27 7.71
C ILE A 127 8.27 7.27 6.41
N SER A 128 9.30 6.44 6.29
CA SER A 128 10.17 6.43 5.11
C SER A 128 9.42 5.97 3.85
N ILE A 129 8.46 5.07 4.01
CA ILE A 129 7.56 4.63 2.95
C ILE A 129 6.59 5.74 2.51
N ALA A 130 6.02 6.50 3.45
CA ALA A 130 5.18 7.64 3.12
C ALA A 130 5.95 8.72 2.33
N ILE A 131 7.21 8.98 2.72
CA ILE A 131 8.11 9.88 2.00
C ILE A 131 8.41 9.35 0.59
N SER A 132 8.62 8.04 0.43
CA SER A 132 8.78 7.41 -0.90
C SER A 132 7.55 7.63 -1.78
N GLY A 133 6.34 7.46 -1.24
CA GLY A 133 5.09 7.74 -1.96
C GLY A 133 4.94 9.22 -2.36
N LEU A 134 5.19 10.15 -1.43
CA LEU A 134 5.16 11.59 -1.69
C LEU A 134 6.22 12.03 -2.72
N SER A 135 7.39 11.39 -2.75
CA SER A 135 8.42 11.75 -3.73
C SER A 135 8.00 11.46 -5.17
N LEU A 136 7.21 10.40 -5.38
CA LEU A 136 6.63 10.05 -6.68
C LEU A 136 5.60 11.09 -7.15
N SER A 137 5.00 11.82 -6.21
CA SER A 137 3.97 12.82 -6.46
C SER A 137 4.52 14.18 -6.91
N THR A 138 5.85 14.35 -6.94
CA THR A 138 6.46 15.59 -7.40
C THR A 138 6.28 15.75 -8.93
N PRO A 139 5.93 16.95 -9.44
CA PRO A 139 5.57 17.18 -10.84
C PRO A 139 6.76 17.13 -11.82
N ILE A 140 7.82 16.39 -11.49
CA ILE A 140 9.11 16.33 -12.20
C ILE A 140 9.08 15.24 -13.30
N GLY A 141 7.93 14.58 -13.49
CA GLY A 141 7.70 13.54 -14.51
C GLY A 141 8.04 12.13 -14.01
N ARG A 142 7.37 11.12 -14.59
CA ARG A 142 7.40 9.72 -14.11
C ARG A 142 8.79 9.13 -13.94
N LYS A 143 9.75 9.49 -14.81
CA LYS A 143 11.14 9.03 -14.74
C LYS A 143 11.87 9.58 -13.51
N ALA A 144 11.74 10.88 -13.24
CA ALA A 144 12.35 11.51 -12.08
C ALA A 144 11.67 11.05 -10.78
N GLY A 145 10.33 10.94 -10.79
CA GLY A 145 9.58 10.38 -9.67
C GLY A 145 10.02 8.95 -9.32
N CYS A 146 10.11 8.05 -10.29
CA CYS A 146 10.60 6.68 -10.06
C CYS A 146 12.06 6.68 -9.60
N GLY A 147 12.90 7.55 -10.18
CA GLY A 147 14.32 7.68 -9.85
C GLY A 147 14.59 8.19 -8.43
N VAL A 148 13.62 8.84 -7.77
CA VAL A 148 13.74 9.30 -6.37
C VAL A 148 12.99 8.34 -5.41
N SER A 149 11.79 7.91 -5.79
CA SER A 149 10.94 7.05 -4.97
C SER A 149 11.55 5.67 -4.73
N ILE A 150 12.17 5.05 -5.75
CA ILE A 150 12.78 3.72 -5.64
C ILE A 150 14.00 3.76 -4.71
N PRO A 151 14.97 4.69 -4.83
CA PRO A 151 16.05 4.81 -3.85
C PRO A 151 15.55 5.03 -2.41
N ILE A 152 14.55 5.90 -2.19
CA ILE A 152 14.00 6.12 -0.85
C ILE A 152 13.39 4.82 -0.30
N PHE A 153 12.66 4.07 -1.14
CA PHE A 153 12.12 2.76 -0.76
C PHE A 153 13.24 1.77 -0.40
N LEU A 154 14.27 1.66 -1.25
CA LEU A 154 15.39 0.76 -1.02
C LEU A 154 16.15 1.12 0.27
N ILE A 155 16.29 2.42 0.58
CA ILE A 155 16.90 2.90 1.84
C ILE A 155 16.02 2.50 3.02
N SER A 156 14.71 2.65 2.89
CA SER A 156 13.74 2.24 3.91
C SER A 156 13.86 0.76 4.22
N MET A 157 13.93 -0.09 3.18
CA MET A 157 14.10 -1.53 3.32
C MET A 157 15.44 -1.91 3.93
N LEU A 158 16.50 -1.16 3.64
CA LEU A 158 17.81 -1.35 4.26
C LEU A 158 17.76 -1.05 5.77
N ILE A 159 17.14 0.06 6.18
CA ILE A 159 16.95 0.42 7.60
C ILE A 159 16.11 -0.66 8.30
N ILE A 160 15.01 -1.09 7.68
CA ILE A 160 14.17 -2.16 8.23
C ILE A 160 14.96 -3.46 8.36
N ASN A 161 15.71 -3.87 7.34
CA ASN A 161 16.52 -5.09 7.37
C ASN A 161 17.60 -5.04 8.45
N PHE A 162 18.24 -3.88 8.63
CA PHE A 162 19.21 -3.65 9.69
C PHE A 162 18.57 -3.80 11.08
N LEU A 163 17.43 -3.14 11.31
CA LEU A 163 16.71 -3.21 12.59
C LEU A 163 16.21 -4.63 12.89
N ILE A 164 15.66 -5.35 11.89
CA ILE A 164 15.23 -6.75 12.03
C ILE A 164 16.41 -7.66 12.41
N GLY A 165 17.64 -7.34 12.00
CA GLY A 165 18.83 -8.08 12.40
C GLY A 165 19.05 -8.13 13.92
N PHE A 166 18.48 -7.18 14.67
CA PHE A 166 18.54 -7.16 16.13
C PHE A 166 17.32 -7.82 16.81
N TYR A 167 16.34 -8.29 16.04
CA TYR A 167 15.12 -8.91 16.58
C TYR A 167 15.45 -10.11 17.47
N GLY A 168 14.83 -10.19 18.66
CA GLY A 168 15.10 -11.24 19.65
C GLY A 168 16.41 -11.12 20.42
N ILE A 169 17.20 -10.05 20.24
CA ILE A 169 18.40 -9.78 21.02
C ILE A 169 18.05 -8.88 22.20
N ASP A 170 18.35 -9.33 23.42
CA ASP A 170 18.13 -8.55 24.64
C ASP A 170 19.11 -7.35 24.70
N PRO A 171 18.62 -6.11 24.83
CA PRO A 171 19.48 -4.93 24.97
C PRO A 171 20.46 -5.02 26.13
N GLU A 172 20.07 -5.62 27.26
CA GLU A 172 20.93 -5.75 28.44
C GLU A 172 22.08 -6.72 28.17
N LEU A 173 21.81 -7.81 27.44
CA LEU A 173 22.84 -8.78 27.04
C LEU A 173 23.79 -8.22 25.96
N MET A 174 23.34 -7.29 25.12
CA MET A 174 24.22 -6.61 24.15
C MET A 174 25.23 -5.69 24.82
N GLU A 175 24.86 -5.02 25.91
CA GLU A 175 25.77 -4.18 26.68
C GLU A 175 26.87 -5.02 27.35
N GLU A 176 26.53 -6.21 27.83
CA GLU A 176 27.49 -7.11 28.46
C GLU A 176 28.33 -7.91 27.46
N ASN A 177 27.80 -8.22 26.27
CA ASN A 177 28.45 -9.12 25.33
C ASN A 177 28.37 -8.62 23.87
N SER A 178 29.36 -7.82 23.49
CA SER A 178 29.43 -7.19 22.16
C SER A 178 29.45 -8.17 20.96
N GLU A 179 29.76 -9.45 21.20
CA GLU A 179 29.71 -10.49 20.17
C GLU A 179 28.27 -10.80 19.69
N LEU A 180 27.27 -10.55 20.53
CA LEU A 180 25.85 -10.75 20.18
C LEU A 180 25.37 -9.77 19.10
N ALA A 181 26.02 -8.62 18.95
CA ALA A 181 25.71 -7.64 17.91
C ALA A 181 26.27 -8.03 16.53
N TYR A 182 27.27 -8.91 16.47
CA TYR A 182 28.00 -9.23 15.25
C TYR A 182 27.13 -9.82 14.13
N PRO A 183 26.18 -10.74 14.38
CA PRO A 183 25.27 -11.26 13.36
C PRO A 183 24.38 -10.16 12.74
N ALA A 184 23.85 -9.26 13.57
CA ALA A 184 23.02 -8.14 13.15
C ALA A 184 23.80 -7.16 12.27
N LEU A 185 25.02 -6.80 12.69
CA LEU A 185 25.93 -5.95 11.92
C LEU A 185 26.35 -6.59 10.59
N ARG A 186 26.62 -7.91 10.59
CA ARG A 186 26.93 -8.67 9.37
C ARG A 186 25.74 -8.67 8.40
N GLN A 187 24.53 -8.86 8.90
CA GLN A 187 23.31 -8.79 8.10
C GLN A 187 23.11 -7.40 7.51
N GLY A 188 23.34 -6.35 8.31
CA GLY A 188 23.37 -4.97 7.84
C GLY A 188 24.38 -4.73 6.73
N GLY A 189 25.61 -5.22 6.89
CA GLY A 189 26.67 -5.10 5.87
C GLY A 189 26.32 -5.80 4.55
N ILE A 190 25.72 -7.00 4.62
CA ILE A 190 25.19 -7.71 3.44
C ILE A 190 24.06 -6.89 2.79
N GLY A 191 23.14 -6.35 3.61
CA GLY A 191 22.06 -5.48 3.17
C GLY A 191 22.57 -4.26 2.41
N VAL A 192 23.63 -3.60 2.89
CA VAL A 192 24.26 -2.45 2.21
C VAL A 192 24.81 -2.87 0.84
N GLY A 193 25.47 -4.02 0.75
CA GLY A 193 25.98 -4.55 -0.52
C GLY A 193 24.87 -4.80 -1.54
N VAL A 194 23.78 -5.45 -1.11
CA VAL A 194 22.58 -5.68 -1.95
C VAL A 194 21.94 -4.36 -2.37
N PHE A 195 21.83 -3.41 -1.45
CA PHE A 195 21.28 -2.08 -1.69
C PHE A 195 22.05 -1.33 -2.80
N PHE A 196 23.39 -1.34 -2.75
CA PHE A 196 24.22 -0.73 -3.80
C PHE A 196 23.97 -1.36 -5.18
N VAL A 197 23.85 -2.69 -5.25
CA VAL A 197 23.52 -3.40 -6.50
C VAL A 197 22.14 -3.00 -7.01
N LEU A 198 21.14 -2.91 -6.12
CA LEU A 198 19.78 -2.51 -6.49
C LEU A 198 19.69 -1.05 -6.96
N LEU A 199 20.47 -0.13 -6.40
CA LEU A 199 20.56 1.24 -6.89
C LEU A 199 21.12 1.31 -8.31
N ILE A 200 22.23 0.60 -8.58
CA ILE A 200 22.83 0.52 -9.92
C ILE A 200 21.84 -0.08 -10.91
N LEU A 201 21.16 -1.16 -10.53
CA LEU A 201 20.12 -1.77 -11.35
C LEU A 201 18.95 -0.82 -11.60
N THR A 202 18.53 -0.03 -10.61
CA THR A 202 17.44 0.93 -10.75
C THR A 202 17.79 2.00 -11.78
N ASP A 203 19.00 2.57 -11.71
CA ASP A 203 19.47 3.56 -12.69
C ASP A 203 19.58 2.96 -14.10
N PHE A 204 20.11 1.74 -14.22
CA PHE A 204 20.17 1.02 -15.49
C PHE A 204 18.77 0.73 -16.07
N VAL A 205 17.82 0.27 -15.26
CA VAL A 205 16.46 -0.07 -15.70
C VAL A 205 15.68 1.20 -16.06
N THR A 206 15.71 2.24 -15.23
CA THR A 206 15.01 3.50 -15.51
C THR A 206 15.58 4.19 -16.75
N SER A 207 16.90 4.20 -16.94
CA SER A 207 17.52 4.75 -18.16
C SER A 207 17.21 3.91 -19.42
N LYS A 208 17.22 2.57 -19.33
CA LYS A 208 17.01 1.71 -20.50
C LYS A 208 15.54 1.59 -20.93
N PHE A 209 14.62 1.51 -19.97
CA PHE A 209 13.21 1.23 -20.25
C PHE A 209 12.30 2.47 -20.24
N LEU A 210 12.60 3.52 -19.46
CA LEU A 210 11.76 4.72 -19.35
C LEU A 210 12.19 5.88 -20.27
N ASN A 211 13.19 5.68 -21.13
CA ASN A 211 13.64 6.71 -22.08
C ASN A 211 12.74 6.89 -23.32
N GLY A 212 11.63 6.14 -23.44
CA GLY A 212 10.60 6.31 -24.50
C GLY A 212 11.03 5.98 -25.94
N LYS A 213 12.32 5.76 -26.19
CA LYS A 213 12.90 5.50 -27.52
C LYS A 213 12.81 4.04 -27.98
N ASN A 214 12.56 3.10 -27.07
CA ASN A 214 12.64 1.67 -27.36
C ASN A 214 11.25 1.01 -27.28
N ARG A 215 10.88 0.22 -28.30
CA ARG A 215 9.57 -0.46 -28.38
C ARG A 215 9.37 -1.44 -27.22
N THR A 216 10.43 -2.13 -26.80
CA THR A 216 10.44 -3.00 -25.62
C THR A 216 10.29 -2.19 -24.33
N GLY A 217 10.89 -0.99 -24.26
CA GLY A 217 10.71 -0.04 -23.15
C GLY A 217 9.26 0.37 -22.97
N ASN A 218 8.58 0.71 -24.07
CA ASN A 218 7.17 1.09 -24.04
C ASN A 218 6.27 -0.09 -23.65
N ALA A 219 6.57 -1.31 -24.09
CA ALA A 219 5.81 -2.51 -23.70
C ALA A 219 5.96 -2.84 -22.20
N VAL A 220 7.19 -2.76 -21.67
CA VAL A 220 7.47 -2.98 -20.24
C VAL A 220 6.80 -1.91 -19.38
N THR A 221 6.92 -0.63 -19.79
CA THR A 221 6.25 0.48 -19.12
C THR A 221 4.74 0.28 -19.12
N PHE A 222 4.17 -0.11 -20.26
CA PHE A 222 2.74 -0.42 -20.36
C PHE A 222 2.34 -1.54 -19.40
N LEU A 223 3.06 -2.67 -19.37
CA LEU A 223 2.76 -3.80 -18.47
C LEU A 223 2.82 -3.38 -16.99
N ILE A 224 3.87 -2.67 -16.58
CA ILE A 224 4.07 -2.26 -15.19
C ILE A 224 2.98 -1.29 -14.75
N PHE A 225 2.75 -0.22 -15.51
CA PHE A 225 1.84 0.86 -15.09
C PHE A 225 0.35 0.55 -15.33
N ARG A 226 -0.01 -0.33 -16.27
CA ARG A 226 -1.41 -0.67 -16.58
C ARG A 226 -1.90 -1.97 -15.94
N PHE A 227 -1.00 -2.86 -15.52
CA PHE A 227 -1.38 -4.16 -14.94
C PHE A 227 -0.74 -4.40 -13.59
N ILE A 228 0.59 -4.37 -13.49
CA ILE A 228 1.28 -4.76 -12.25
C ILE A 228 0.94 -3.81 -11.11
N ILE A 229 1.06 -2.49 -11.32
CA ILE A 229 0.76 -1.49 -10.30
C ILE A 229 -0.71 -1.56 -9.85
N PRO A 230 -1.72 -1.58 -10.76
CA PRO A 230 -3.12 -1.75 -10.36
C PRO A 230 -3.41 -3.05 -9.59
N VAL A 231 -2.79 -4.17 -9.97
CA VAL A 231 -2.96 -5.45 -9.25
C VAL A 231 -2.30 -5.41 -7.87
N MET A 232 -1.08 -4.88 -7.76
CA MET A 232 -0.41 -4.67 -6.47
C MET A 232 -1.22 -3.75 -5.56
N LEU A 233 -1.84 -2.71 -6.12
CA LEU A 233 -2.74 -1.85 -5.38
C LEU A 233 -4.00 -2.61 -4.92
N ALA A 234 -4.62 -3.41 -5.78
CA ALA A 234 -5.78 -4.21 -5.41
C ALA A 234 -5.46 -5.17 -4.25
N LEU A 235 -4.29 -5.81 -4.30
CA LEU A 235 -3.74 -6.62 -3.21
C LEU A 235 -3.64 -5.82 -1.92
N SER A 236 -2.92 -4.71 -1.95
CA SER A 236 -2.66 -3.94 -0.75
C SER A 236 -3.90 -3.26 -0.20
N SER A 237 -4.74 -2.69 -1.06
CA SER A 237 -6.01 -2.08 -0.64
C SER A 237 -7.00 -3.12 -0.11
N GLY A 238 -7.06 -4.33 -0.66
CA GLY A 238 -7.90 -5.41 -0.14
C GLY A 238 -7.48 -5.81 1.27
N ILE A 239 -6.17 -6.02 1.49
CA ILE A 239 -5.62 -6.33 2.81
C ILE A 239 -5.82 -5.15 3.77
N TRP A 240 -5.59 -3.93 3.32
CA TRP A 240 -5.81 -2.71 4.11
C TRP A 240 -7.26 -2.54 4.52
N GLN A 241 -8.20 -2.75 3.60
CA GLN A 241 -9.63 -2.73 3.85
C GLN A 241 -10.05 -3.83 4.82
N GLU A 242 -9.38 -4.98 4.80
CA GLU A 242 -9.65 -6.07 5.73
C GLU A 242 -9.26 -5.68 7.14
N ILE A 243 -8.04 -5.16 7.30
CA ILE A 243 -7.48 -4.68 8.55
C ILE A 243 -8.34 -3.54 9.12
N ALA A 244 -8.65 -2.53 8.29
CA ALA A 244 -9.47 -1.39 8.67
C ALA A 244 -10.91 -1.82 9.02
N GLY A 245 -11.52 -2.67 8.19
CA GLY A 245 -12.90 -3.13 8.37
C GLY A 245 -13.09 -3.99 9.62
N VAL A 246 -12.12 -4.85 9.95
CA VAL A 246 -12.21 -5.67 11.17
C VAL A 246 -11.94 -4.84 12.42
N GLY A 247 -10.97 -3.90 12.37
CA GLY A 247 -10.76 -2.94 13.45
C GLY A 247 -12.05 -2.17 13.78
N LEU A 248 -12.82 -1.80 12.76
CA LEU A 248 -14.12 -1.14 12.91
C LEU A 248 -15.15 -2.02 13.62
N LEU A 249 -15.22 -3.29 13.26
CA LEU A 249 -16.21 -4.21 13.84
C LEU A 249 -15.88 -4.62 15.27
N GLN A 250 -14.61 -4.90 15.59
CA GLN A 250 -14.18 -5.26 16.95
C GLN A 250 -14.34 -4.12 17.94
N MET A 251 -14.26 -2.87 17.47
CA MET A 251 -14.38 -1.69 18.33
C MET A 251 -15.82 -1.22 18.50
N LEU A 252 -16.68 -1.38 17.49
CA LEU A 252 -18.13 -1.15 17.64
C LEU A 252 -18.76 -2.08 18.70
N SER A 253 -18.20 -3.27 18.91
CA SER A 253 -18.59 -4.15 20.03
C SER A 253 -18.01 -3.73 21.39
N GLY A 254 -16.99 -2.86 21.43
CA GLY A 254 -16.26 -2.47 22.64
C GLY A 254 -16.78 -1.22 23.36
N GLY A 255 -17.64 -0.42 22.72
CA GLY A 255 -18.42 0.65 23.36
C GLY A 255 -17.66 1.92 23.81
N ASP A 256 -16.34 2.01 23.64
CA ASP A 256 -15.55 3.15 24.12
C ASP A 256 -15.43 4.26 23.05
N PHE A 257 -15.59 5.54 23.41
CA PHE A 257 -15.65 6.65 22.45
C PHE A 257 -14.37 6.78 21.61
N TRP A 258 -13.21 6.59 22.24
CA TRP A 258 -11.90 6.57 21.57
C TRP A 258 -11.73 5.37 20.63
N SER A 259 -12.43 4.27 20.91
CA SER A 259 -12.47 3.10 20.03
C SER A 259 -13.36 3.30 18.79
N LEU A 260 -14.16 4.38 18.73
CA LEU A 260 -15.05 4.66 17.59
C LEU A 260 -14.43 5.65 16.59
N ILE A 261 -13.70 6.66 17.07
CA ILE A 261 -12.99 7.64 16.22
C ILE A 261 -12.00 6.95 15.30
N LEU A 262 -11.29 5.97 15.84
CA LEU A 262 -10.16 5.41 15.14
C LEU A 262 -10.55 4.56 13.93
N PRO A 263 -11.51 3.63 14.01
CA PRO A 263 -12.03 2.97 12.83
C PRO A 263 -12.60 3.92 11.79
N ILE A 264 -13.23 5.02 12.21
CA ILE A 264 -13.67 6.07 11.28
C ILE A 264 -12.46 6.64 10.53
N VAL A 265 -11.35 6.94 11.20
CA VAL A 265 -10.10 7.36 10.55
C VAL A 265 -9.55 6.26 9.62
N LEU A 266 -9.59 4.99 10.04
CA LEU A 266 -9.17 3.85 9.22
C LEU A 266 -9.99 3.75 7.93
N PHE A 267 -11.31 3.86 8.06
CA PHE A 267 -12.25 3.78 6.96
C PHE A 267 -12.19 5.00 6.04
N LEU A 268 -11.95 6.20 6.60
CA LEU A 268 -11.73 7.42 5.83
C LEU A 268 -10.46 7.33 4.98
N SER A 269 -9.41 6.66 5.44
CA SER A 269 -8.20 6.44 4.63
C SER A 269 -8.46 5.54 3.41
N VAL A 270 -9.29 4.49 3.59
CA VAL A 270 -9.77 3.62 2.52
C VAL A 270 -10.63 4.40 1.53
N LEU A 271 -11.59 5.18 2.05
CA LEU A 271 -12.48 6.00 1.22
C LEU A 271 -11.70 7.06 0.45
N GLY A 272 -10.72 7.72 1.07
CA GLY A 272 -9.86 8.71 0.43
C GLY A 272 -9.12 8.11 -0.78
N MET A 273 -8.52 6.94 -0.63
CA MET A 273 -7.87 6.22 -1.73
C MET A 273 -8.87 5.86 -2.85
N ARG A 274 -10.06 5.38 -2.49
CA ARG A 274 -11.13 5.03 -3.46
C ARG A 274 -11.63 6.24 -4.23
N VAL A 275 -11.84 7.36 -3.55
CA VAL A 275 -12.24 8.62 -4.17
C VAL A 275 -11.15 9.12 -5.11
N LEU A 276 -9.88 9.08 -4.69
CA LEU A 276 -8.76 9.45 -5.56
C LEU A 276 -8.66 8.58 -6.82
N LEU A 277 -8.95 7.28 -6.69
CA LEU A 277 -8.96 6.31 -7.80
C LEU A 277 -10.14 6.52 -8.73
N ALA A 278 -11.36 6.67 -8.19
CA ALA A 278 -12.56 6.91 -8.97
C ALA A 278 -12.48 8.23 -9.74
N LEU A 279 -11.86 9.25 -9.14
CA LEU A 279 -11.66 10.56 -9.77
C LEU A 279 -10.41 10.61 -10.68
N ALA A 280 -9.63 9.52 -10.74
CA ALA A 280 -8.36 9.52 -11.46
C ALA A 280 -8.58 9.79 -12.96
N PRO A 281 -7.78 10.69 -13.57
CA PRO A 281 -7.92 10.98 -14.99
C PRO A 281 -7.55 9.75 -15.85
N PRO A 282 -8.35 9.39 -16.90
CA PRO A 282 -9.62 10.00 -17.29
C PRO A 282 -10.78 9.54 -16.41
N TYR A 283 -11.51 10.50 -15.83
CA TYR A 283 -12.70 10.23 -15.03
C TYR A 283 -13.81 9.61 -15.88
N ARG A 284 -14.44 8.54 -15.39
CA ARG A 284 -15.60 7.89 -16.01
C ARG A 284 -16.66 7.63 -14.93
N ILE A 285 -17.93 7.92 -15.23
CA ILE A 285 -19.03 7.71 -14.26
C ILE A 285 -19.29 6.22 -13.99
N ILE A 286 -19.17 5.38 -15.02
CA ILE A 286 -19.43 3.93 -14.92
C ILE A 286 -18.48 3.29 -13.92
N ASN A 287 -17.24 3.75 -13.93
CA ASN A 287 -16.18 3.35 -13.02
C ASN A 287 -16.53 3.62 -11.54
N THR A 288 -17.00 4.82 -11.21
CA THR A 288 -17.52 5.12 -9.87
C THR A 288 -18.63 4.14 -9.46
N GLY A 289 -19.53 3.78 -10.39
CA GLY A 289 -20.58 2.80 -10.15
C GLY A 289 -20.03 1.40 -9.86
N ILE A 290 -19.07 0.92 -10.66
CA ILE A 290 -18.39 -0.36 -10.45
C ILE A 290 -17.65 -0.37 -9.11
N GLY A 291 -16.94 0.73 -8.79
CA GLY A 291 -16.21 0.87 -7.53
C GLY A 291 -17.12 0.85 -6.30
N ILE A 292 -18.31 1.46 -6.37
CA ILE A 292 -19.32 1.40 -5.30
C ILE A 292 -19.84 -0.03 -5.14
N ILE A 293 -20.14 -0.71 -6.25
CA ILE A 293 -20.65 -2.10 -6.22
C ILE A 293 -19.56 -3.04 -5.67
N SER A 294 -18.32 -2.92 -6.17
CA SER A 294 -17.18 -3.74 -5.73
C SER A 294 -16.92 -3.56 -4.24
N PHE A 295 -16.95 -2.33 -3.75
CA PHE A 295 -16.79 -1.99 -2.35
C PHE A 295 -17.94 -2.52 -1.49
N THR A 296 -19.18 -2.43 -1.98
CA THR A 296 -20.36 -2.94 -1.27
C THR A 296 -20.31 -4.47 -1.16
N VAL A 297 -20.01 -5.18 -2.26
CA VAL A 297 -19.82 -6.63 -2.26
C VAL A 297 -18.70 -7.04 -1.30
N TYR A 298 -17.61 -6.29 -1.29
CA TYR A 298 -16.51 -6.49 -0.35
C TYR A 298 -16.96 -6.37 1.10
N LEU A 299 -17.66 -5.28 1.46
CA LEU A 299 -18.15 -5.06 2.83
C LEU A 299 -19.13 -6.14 3.26
N ILE A 300 -20.06 -6.54 2.39
CA ILE A 300 -21.01 -7.62 2.67
C ILE A 300 -20.26 -8.94 2.90
N SER A 301 -19.27 -9.26 2.06
CA SER A 301 -18.42 -10.45 2.22
C SER A 301 -17.63 -10.43 3.53
N LEU A 302 -17.10 -9.26 3.91
CA LEU A 302 -16.35 -9.07 5.15
C LEU A 302 -17.26 -9.25 6.38
N VAL A 303 -18.42 -8.60 6.41
CA VAL A 303 -19.40 -8.71 7.49
C VAL A 303 -19.92 -10.14 7.62
N SER A 304 -20.38 -10.76 6.53
CA SER A 304 -20.96 -12.12 6.57
C SER A 304 -20.00 -13.20 7.07
N ARG A 305 -18.69 -13.07 6.82
CA ARG A 305 -17.67 -14.03 7.28
C ARG A 305 -17.14 -13.75 8.69
N LEU A 306 -17.33 -12.53 9.20
CA LEU A 306 -16.98 -12.17 10.58
C LEU A 306 -18.12 -12.49 11.56
N PHE A 307 -19.38 -12.37 11.13
CA PHE A 307 -20.58 -12.68 11.93
C PHE A 307 -21.13 -14.09 11.67
N VAL A 308 -20.27 -15.06 11.38
CA VAL A 308 -20.70 -16.46 11.46
C VAL A 308 -21.04 -16.72 12.92
N LEU A 309 -22.34 -16.65 13.25
CA LEU A 309 -22.87 -17.10 14.52
C LEU A 309 -22.32 -18.51 14.74
N PRO A 310 -21.76 -18.83 15.93
CA PRO A 310 -21.39 -20.20 16.22
C PRO A 310 -22.60 -21.07 15.90
N ALA A 311 -22.40 -22.05 15.01
CA ALA A 311 -23.42 -23.05 14.76
C ALA A 311 -23.60 -23.81 16.07
N ASP A 312 -24.78 -23.68 16.66
CA ASP A 312 -25.24 -24.52 17.77
C ASP A 312 -25.23 -26.00 17.37
#